data_AF-A0A235J1F5-F1
#
_entry.id   AF-A0A235J1F5-F1
#
_cell.length_a   1.000
_cell.length_b   1.000
_cell.length_c   1.000
_cell.angle_alpha   90.00
_cell.angle_beta   90.00
_cell.angle_gamma   90.00
#
_symmetry.space_group_name_H-M   'P 1'
#
loop_
_entity.id
_entity.type
_entity.pdbx_description
1 polymer ?
#
loop_
_entity_poly.entity_id
_entity_poly.type
_entity_poly.pdbx_seq_one_letter_code
_entity_poly.pdbx_strand_id
1 'polypeptide(L)'
;MGLRCNPIIPWLILVLSIVTIVLALMIGNGLLILSSIVQIVFSILRLQDPLYFIYSTEIVGKNLVGMSFVKHRFDSYRDLLIENDRLYLFKNGRKIKITSKFFYHPEDWKAMVETIRDCQL
;
A
#
# COMPACT_ATOMS: atom_id res chain seq x y z
N MET A 1 9.70 -13.46 3.64
CA MET A 1 9.84 -12.13 4.28
C MET A 1 9.52 -11.07 3.25
N GLY A 2 8.39 -10.37 3.37
CA GLY A 2 8.11 -9.23 2.50
C GLY A 2 8.96 -8.06 2.94
N LEU A 3 9.96 -7.67 2.14
CA LEU A 3 10.68 -6.41 2.36
C LEU A 3 9.66 -5.28 2.26
N ARG A 4 9.22 -4.76 3.41
CA ARG A 4 8.39 -3.57 3.49
C ARG A 4 9.31 -2.38 3.28
N CYS A 5 9.35 -1.85 2.05
CA CYS A 5 10.02 -0.57 1.82
C CYS A 5 9.26 0.52 2.57
N ASN A 6 9.98 1.27 3.41
CA ASN A 6 9.45 2.48 4.03
C ASN A 6 8.90 3.39 2.90
N PRO A 7 7.69 3.94 3.04
CA PRO A 7 7.07 4.84 2.06
C PRO A 7 7.96 6.02 1.63
N ILE A 8 8.92 6.43 2.45
CA ILE A 8 9.88 7.50 2.17
C ILE A 8 10.90 7.09 1.08
N ILE A 9 11.23 5.80 0.98
CA ILE A 9 12.23 5.29 0.03
C ILE A 9 11.87 5.58 -1.43
N PRO A 10 10.66 5.25 -1.93
CA PRO A 10 10.31 5.56 -3.32
C PRO A 10 10.29 7.07 -3.60
N TRP A 11 9.94 7.91 -2.63
CA TRP A 11 10.04 9.36 -2.77
C TRP A 11 11.49 9.84 -2.92
N LEU A 12 12.41 9.32 -2.09
CA LEU A 12 13.84 9.65 -2.20
C LEU A 12 14.44 9.18 -3.54
N ILE A 13 14.12 7.97 -3.97
CA ILE A 13 14.59 7.44 -5.27
C ILE A 13 14.08 8.33 -6.39
N LEU A 14 12.82 8.75 -6.37
CA LEU A 14 12.24 9.60 -7.41
C LEU A 14 12.98 10.95 -7.52
N VAL A 15 13.31 11.59 -6.40
CA VAL A 15 14.11 12.84 -6.39
C VAL A 15 15.53 12.58 -6.93
N LEU A 16 16.19 11.53 -6.47
CA LEU A 16 17.54 11.15 -6.92
C LEU A 16 17.59 10.86 -8.43
N SER A 17 16.57 10.17 -8.97
CA SER A 17 16.50 9.86 -10.39
C SER A 17 16.30 11.12 -11.23
N ILE A 18 15.51 12.09 -10.78
CA ILE A 18 15.36 13.38 -11.48
C ILE A 18 16.71 14.12 -11.54
N VAL A 19 17.43 14.21 -10.42
CA VAL A 19 18.76 14.84 -10.38
C VAL A 19 19.73 14.13 -11.32
N THR A 20 19.68 12.79 -11.36
CA THR A 20 20.53 11.98 -12.24
C THR A 20 20.23 12.22 -13.72
N ILE A 21 18.96 12.39 -14.12
CA ILE A 21 18.60 12.76 -15.50
C ILE A 21 19.19 14.11 -15.87
N VAL A 22 19.06 15.12 -14.99
CA VAL A 22 19.58 16.47 -15.28
C VAL A 22 21.10 16.42 -15.50
N LEU A 23 21.84 15.72 -14.63
CA LEU A 23 23.28 15.52 -14.78
C LEU A 23 23.63 14.73 -16.05
N ALA A 24 22.87 13.68 -16.36
CA ALA A 24 23.08 12.87 -17.54
C ALA A 24 22.89 13.66 -18.85
N LEU A 25 21.92 14.58 -18.88
CA LEU A 25 21.70 15.50 -20.00
C LEU A 25 22.84 16.50 -20.15
N MET A 26 23.39 17.02 -19.05
CA MET A 26 24.55 17.93 -19.10
C MET A 26 25.82 17.24 -19.60
N ILE A 27 26.02 15.98 -19.23
CA ILE A 27 27.22 15.19 -19.59
C ILE A 27 27.05 14.51 -20.97
N GLY A 28 25.82 14.41 -21.50
CA GLY A 28 25.53 13.74 -22.76
C GLY A 28 25.60 12.21 -22.68
N ASN A 29 25.34 11.62 -21.51
CA ASN A 29 25.45 10.17 -21.31
C ASN A 29 24.08 9.47 -21.37
N GLY A 30 23.77 8.86 -22.51
CA GLY A 30 22.50 8.17 -22.76
C GLY A 30 22.22 6.97 -21.83
N LEU A 31 23.26 6.28 -21.33
CA LEU A 31 23.09 5.15 -20.40
C LEU A 31 22.53 5.61 -19.04
N LEU A 32 22.99 6.77 -18.55
CA LEU A 32 22.48 7.36 -17.31
C LEU A 32 21.05 7.87 -17.44
N ILE A 33 20.68 8.35 -18.64
CA ILE A 33 19.29 8.74 -18.93
C ILE A 33 18.39 7.50 -18.83
N LEU A 34 18.77 6.40 -19.48
CA LEU A 34 17.97 5.17 -19.47
C LEU A 34 17.84 4.59 -18.05
N SER A 35 18.93 4.53 -17.27
CA SER A 35 18.88 4.01 -15.91
C SER A 35 17.97 4.84 -15.01
N SER A 36 18.00 6.16 -15.15
CA SER A 36 17.16 7.06 -14.37
C SER A 36 15.69 6.96 -14.74
N ILE A 37 15.36 6.77 -16.02
CA ILE A 37 13.98 6.49 -16.47
C ILE A 37 13.46 5.21 -15.81
N VAL A 38 14.26 4.14 -15.80
CA VAL A 38 13.87 2.87 -15.15
C VAL A 38 13.60 3.07 -13.65
N GLN A 39 14.45 3.83 -12.96
CA GLN A 39 14.26 4.14 -11.54
C GLN A 39 13.01 4.99 -11.28
N ILE A 40 12.69 5.95 -12.16
CA ILE A 40 11.45 6.75 -12.08
C ILE A 40 10.24 5.84 -12.24
N VAL A 41 10.21 4.99 -13.26
CA VAL A 41 9.10 4.05 -13.50
C VAL A 41 8.91 3.13 -12.30
N PHE A 42 10.00 2.57 -11.76
CA PHE A 42 9.95 1.73 -10.57
C PHE A 42 9.40 2.49 -9.35
N SER A 43 9.83 3.72 -9.14
CA SER A 43 9.38 4.57 -8.03
C SER A 43 7.89 4.90 -8.16
N ILE A 44 7.41 5.23 -9.36
CA ILE A 44 5.99 5.50 -9.62
C ILE A 44 5.14 4.25 -9.37
N LEU A 45 5.56 3.08 -9.88
CA LEU A 45 4.86 1.82 -9.63
C LEU A 45 4.76 1.51 -8.14
N ARG A 46 5.84 1.74 -7.39
CA ARG A 46 5.84 1.59 -5.93
C ARG A 46 4.95 2.62 -5.23
N LEU A 47 4.92 3.87 -5.70
CA LEU A 47 4.04 4.90 -5.14
C LEU A 47 2.56 4.59 -5.36
N GLN A 48 2.22 3.83 -6.39
CA GLN A 48 0.87 3.35 -6.68
C GLN A 48 0.46 2.14 -5.81
N ASP A 49 1.39 1.48 -5.12
CA ASP A 49 1.07 0.35 -4.24
C ASP A 49 0.05 0.80 -3.16
N PRO A 50 -1.12 0.12 -3.07
CA PRO A 50 -2.17 0.53 -2.15
C PRO A 50 -1.89 0.12 -0.71
N LEU A 51 -1.97 1.08 0.20
CA LEU A 51 -2.03 0.90 1.65
C LEU A 51 -3.48 0.86 2.09
N TYR A 52 -3.85 -0.11 2.92
CA TYR A 52 -5.19 -0.20 3.48
C TYR A 52 -5.20 0.27 4.93
N PHE A 53 -6.08 1.22 5.21
CA PHE A 53 -6.40 1.70 6.55
C PHE A 53 -7.79 1.20 6.90
N ILE A 54 -7.94 0.52 8.03
CA ILE A 54 -9.24 0.10 8.52
C ILE A 54 -9.60 0.99 9.70
N TYR A 55 -10.77 1.60 9.63
CA TYR A 55 -11.43 2.37 10.68
C TYR A 55 -12.59 1.54 11.24
N SER A 56 -13.30 2.07 12.24
CA SER A 56 -14.39 1.35 12.92
C SER A 56 -15.58 0.98 12.03
N THR A 57 -15.82 1.72 10.95
CA THR A 57 -16.99 1.53 10.06
C THR A 57 -16.61 1.44 8.58
N GLU A 58 -15.33 1.59 8.26
CA GLU A 58 -14.87 1.63 6.88
C GLU A 58 -13.42 1.20 6.69
N ILE A 59 -13.15 0.61 5.53
CA ILE A 59 -11.80 0.28 5.07
C ILE A 59 -11.49 1.17 3.89
N VAL A 60 -10.42 1.94 4.00
CA VAL A 60 -9.97 2.91 3.01
C VAL A 60 -8.62 2.49 2.46
N GLY A 61 -8.57 2.16 1.17
CA GLY A 61 -7.34 2.03 0.40
C GLY A 61 -6.84 3.41 -0.03
N LYS A 62 -5.63 3.77 0.40
CA LYS A 62 -4.88 4.98 -0.02
C LYS A 62 -3.54 4.58 -0.62
N ASN A 63 -3.02 5.34 -1.57
CA ASN A 63 -1.68 5.11 -2.10
C ASN A 63 -0.67 5.87 -1.25
N LEU A 64 0.62 5.66 -1.52
CA LEU A 64 1.71 6.41 -0.89
C LEU A 64 1.72 7.90 -1.23
N VAL A 65 0.91 8.31 -2.22
CA VAL A 65 0.68 9.71 -2.59
C VAL A 65 -0.49 10.31 -1.81
N GLY A 66 -1.17 9.53 -0.95
CA GLY A 66 -2.28 9.98 -0.10
C GLY A 66 -3.66 10.00 -0.77
N MET A 67 -3.75 9.67 -2.06
CA MET A 67 -5.04 9.56 -2.76
C MET A 67 -5.79 8.32 -2.28
N SER A 68 -7.07 8.51 -1.93
CA SER A 68 -7.97 7.42 -1.56
C SER A 68 -8.69 6.92 -2.82
N PHE A 69 -8.71 5.61 -3.06
CA PHE A 69 -9.33 5.03 -4.28
C PHE A 69 -10.39 3.98 -3.99
N VAL A 70 -10.29 3.27 -2.88
CA VAL A 70 -11.23 2.19 -2.55
C VAL A 70 -11.74 2.40 -1.14
N LYS A 71 -13.07 2.42 -0.99
CA LYS A 71 -13.73 2.57 0.29
C LYS A 71 -14.78 1.46 0.46
N HIS A 72 -14.55 0.57 1.41
CA HIS A 72 -15.49 -0.47 1.78
C HIS A 72 -16.13 -0.10 3.12
N ARG A 73 -17.44 0.17 3.12
CA ARG A 73 -18.21 0.36 4.36
C ARG A 73 -18.74 -0.97 4.86
N PHE A 74 -18.69 -1.16 6.18
CA PHE A 74 -19.20 -2.31 6.89
C PHE A 74 -19.90 -1.82 8.17
N ASP A 75 -20.89 -2.57 8.64
CA ASP A 75 -21.75 -2.12 9.75
C ASP A 75 -21.22 -2.63 11.10
N SER A 76 -20.52 -3.77 11.09
CA SER A 76 -19.88 -4.34 12.27
C SER A 76 -18.58 -5.07 11.95
N TYR A 77 -17.66 -5.14 12.90
CA TYR A 77 -16.47 -6.00 12.81
C TYR A 77 -16.80 -7.48 12.57
N ARG A 78 -18.04 -7.91 12.87
CA ARG A 78 -18.56 -9.26 12.55
C ARG A 78 -18.62 -9.53 11.05
N ASP A 79 -18.76 -8.50 10.23
CA ASP A 79 -18.77 -8.62 8.77
C ASP A 79 -17.36 -8.84 8.20
N LEU A 80 -16.31 -8.65 9.00
CA LEU A 80 -14.92 -8.84 8.60
C LEU A 80 -14.46 -10.24 8.94
N LEU A 81 -13.73 -10.88 8.02
CA LEU A 81 -13.19 -12.21 8.18
C LEU A 81 -11.71 -12.22 7.81
N ILE A 82 -10.88 -12.81 8.68
CA ILE A 82 -9.44 -12.94 8.45
C ILE A 82 -9.10 -14.41 8.22
N GLU A 83 -8.58 -14.73 7.05
CA GLU A 83 -8.11 -16.07 6.69
C GLU A 83 -6.77 -15.99 5.97
N ASN A 84 -5.79 -16.79 6.39
CA ASN A 84 -4.47 -16.89 5.75
C ASN A 84 -3.81 -15.52 5.51
N ASP A 85 -3.82 -14.64 6.53
CA ASP A 85 -3.32 -13.26 6.48
C ASP A 85 -4.01 -12.34 5.45
N ARG A 86 -5.24 -12.67 5.06
CA ARG A 86 -6.04 -11.87 4.14
C ARG A 86 -7.31 -11.42 4.83
N LEU A 87 -7.68 -10.16 4.57
CA LEU A 87 -8.91 -9.58 5.06
C LEU A 87 -9.99 -9.71 3.99
N TYR A 88 -11.12 -10.25 4.40
CA TYR A 88 -12.33 -10.36 3.61
C TYR A 88 -13.46 -9.59 4.31
N LEU A 89 -14.34 -9.01 3.50
CA LEU A 89 -15.60 -8.45 3.95
C LEU A 89 -16.73 -9.34 3.45
N PHE A 90 -17.58 -9.77 4.38
CA PHE A 90 -18.83 -10.44 4.10
C PHE A 90 -19.90 -9.37 3.91
N LYS A 91 -20.43 -9.26 2.69
CA LYS A 91 -21.51 -8.32 2.39
C LYS A 91 -22.53 -8.99 1.48
N ASN A 92 -23.81 -8.95 1.87
CA ASN A 92 -24.92 -9.55 1.11
C ASN A 92 -24.68 -11.04 0.78
N GLY A 93 -24.16 -11.82 1.73
CA GLY A 93 -23.83 -13.23 1.54
C GLY A 93 -22.63 -13.50 0.62
N ARG A 94 -21.91 -12.46 0.17
CA ARG A 94 -20.70 -12.59 -0.66
C ARG A 94 -19.46 -12.24 0.13
N LYS A 95 -18.42 -13.05 -0.03
CA LYS A 95 -17.08 -12.82 0.51
C LYS A 95 -16.25 -12.01 -0.48
N ILE A 96 -15.96 -10.76 -0.14
CA ILE A 96 -15.17 -9.83 -0.94
C ILE A 96 -13.76 -9.78 -0.36
N LYS A 97 -12.74 -10.16 -1.14
CA LYS A 97 -11.35 -9.99 -0.72
C LYS A 97 -10.97 -8.52 -0.76
N ILE A 98 -10.64 -7.94 0.40
CA ILE A 98 -10.24 -6.53 0.49
C ILE A 98 -8.73 -6.39 0.33
N THR A 99 -7.95 -7.13 1.09
CA THR A 99 -6.48 -7.00 1.01
C THR A 99 -5.76 -8.28 1.39
N SER A 100 -4.54 -8.39 0.86
CA SER A 100 -3.53 -9.35 1.30
C SER A 100 -2.34 -8.57 1.85
N LYS A 101 -2.13 -8.60 3.16
CA LYS A 101 -0.88 -8.22 3.86
C LYS A 101 -0.42 -6.74 3.88
N PHE A 102 -1.14 -5.76 3.34
CA PHE A 102 -0.67 -4.37 3.31
C PHE A 102 -1.30 -3.48 4.39
N PHE A 103 -0.78 -3.62 5.61
CA PHE A 103 -0.98 -2.68 6.73
C PHE A 103 0.29 -1.88 6.96
N TYR A 104 0.13 -0.58 7.16
CA TYR A 104 1.23 0.37 7.33
C TYR A 104 2.19 -0.04 8.47
N HIS A 105 1.64 -0.41 9.63
CA HIS A 105 2.39 -1.08 10.70
C HIS A 105 1.92 -2.52 10.94
N PRO A 106 2.84 -3.47 11.17
CA PRO A 106 2.49 -4.85 11.52
C PRO A 106 1.86 -4.94 12.92
N GLU A 107 2.16 -3.99 13.81
CA GLU A 107 1.57 -3.89 15.15
C GLU A 107 0.09 -3.47 15.07
N ASP A 108 -0.23 -2.47 14.26
CA ASP A 108 -1.61 -2.06 13.97
C ASP A 108 -2.43 -3.22 13.40
N TRP A 109 -1.82 -4.03 12.51
CA TRP A 109 -2.48 -5.22 11.99
C TRP A 109 -2.77 -6.24 13.10
N LYS A 110 -1.82 -6.48 13.99
CA LYS A 110 -1.98 -7.45 15.07
C LYS A 110 -3.06 -7.03 16.05
N ALA A 111 -3.04 -5.77 16.51
CA ALA A 111 -4.07 -5.21 17.39
C ALA A 111 -5.46 -5.25 16.73
N MET A 112 -5.51 -5.01 15.42
CA MET A 112 -6.75 -5.09 14.65
C MET A 112 -7.28 -6.52 14.52
N VAL A 113 -6.41 -7.48 14.24
CA VAL A 113 -6.77 -8.90 14.14
C VAL A 113 -7.32 -9.38 15.48
N GLU A 114 -6.68 -9.01 16.60
CA GLU A 114 -7.16 -9.31 17.95
C GLU A 114 -8.55 -8.72 18.19
N THR A 115 -8.77 -7.45 17.86
CA THR A 115 -10.07 -6.78 18.02
C THR A 115 -11.18 -7.46 17.20
N ILE A 116 -10.91 -7.81 15.94
CA ILE A 116 -11.89 -8.51 15.08
C ILE A 116 -12.22 -9.89 15.65
N ARG A 117 -11.21 -10.61 16.15
CA ARG A 117 -11.36 -11.95 16.70
C ARG A 117 -12.17 -11.95 18.00
N ASP A 118 -11.96 -10.95 18.86
CA ASP A 118 -12.72 -10.79 20.10
C ASP A 118 -14.19 -10.44 19.84
N CYS A 119 -14.50 -9.68 18.78
CA CYS A 119 -15.89 -9.38 18.40
C CYS A 119 -16.65 -10.55 17.74
N GLN A 120 -15.94 -11.62 17.36
CA GLN A 120 -16.50 -12.84 16.74
C GLN A 120 -16.79 -13.96 17.75
N LEU A 121 -16.22 -13.88 18.95
CA LEU A 121 -16.54 -14.74 20.10
C LEU A 121 -17.84 -14.27 20.80
#